data_AF-A0A351FZ66-F1
#
_entry.id   AF-A0A351FZ66-F1
#
_cell.length_a   1.000
_cell.length_b   1.000
_cell.length_c   1.000
_cell.angle_alpha   90.00
_cell.angle_beta   90.00
_cell.angle_gamma   90.00
#
_symmetry.space_group_name_H-M   'P 1'
#
loop_
_entity.id
_entity.type
_entity.pdbx_description
1 polymer ?
#
loop_
_entity_poly.entity_id
_entity_poly.type
_entity_poly.pdbx_seq_one_letter_code
_entity_poly.pdbx_strand_id
1 'polypeptide(L)'
;GVFMRPRRRGRQRVCASRERYQRRWWVWVEDAAEERIHHCELALFPVDRRRKTLDSIVLNFTMAVRDPLPPQFYVRAISDRWSACSHLLELSTNTLELPPPAPPPTELLPLRPLPIEALQDARFQQFYGYSHFNPVQTQVFHALFRTDGNVLVGAPTGSGKTCLAELAIFRLLRRRGEEKLKAVYVAPLKALARERVRDWTPKFRAIGLSVEELTGDATPDQRALKKADVLITTPEKWDGVTRQFQRRDYARHAALMILDEVHLLGEDRDELLEQAKKMETKAIPVTVPVESETGPENWSINPDADLTVFTYKGKKVTASHGYVDVTKKDVQNILNSVKKVAS
;
A
#
# COMPACT_ATOMS: atom_id res chain seq x y z
N GLY A 1 -11.34 -71.04 25.89
CA GLY A 1 -10.84 -70.87 24.51
C GLY A 1 -11.13 -69.44 24.07
N VAL A 2 -10.31 -68.75 23.30
CA VAL A 2 -9.16 -69.14 22.48
C VAL A 2 -8.20 -67.93 22.42
N PHE A 3 -6.91 -68.23 22.52
CA PHE A 3 -5.75 -67.37 22.30
C PHE A 3 -5.27 -67.47 20.84
N MET A 4 -4.40 -66.53 20.41
CA MET A 4 -3.53 -66.50 19.20
C MET A 4 -4.06 -65.72 17.98
N ARG A 5 -3.29 -64.88 17.24
CA ARG A 5 -1.88 -64.41 17.25
C ARG A 5 -1.76 -63.19 16.28
N PRO A 6 -0.64 -62.44 16.25
CA PRO A 6 -0.49 -61.15 15.56
C PRO A 6 -0.07 -61.27 14.09
N ARG A 7 -0.48 -60.31 13.23
CA ARG A 7 0.07 -60.17 11.86
C ARG A 7 0.47 -58.72 11.52
N ARG A 8 1.79 -58.56 11.48
CA ARG A 8 2.62 -57.73 10.58
C ARG A 8 2.57 -56.21 10.72
N ARG A 9 3.74 -55.70 11.17
CA ARG A 9 4.31 -54.37 10.91
C ARG A 9 3.83 -53.77 9.58
N GLY A 10 2.85 -52.88 9.65
CA GLY A 10 2.60 -51.90 8.61
C GLY A 10 3.72 -50.87 8.67
N ARG A 11 4.67 -50.94 7.73
CA ARG A 11 5.63 -49.86 7.48
C ARG A 11 4.85 -48.54 7.42
N GLN A 12 5.15 -47.62 8.33
CA GLN A 12 4.92 -46.19 8.10
C GLN A 12 5.55 -45.88 6.74
N ARG A 13 4.72 -45.75 5.71
CA ARG A 13 5.10 -45.03 4.50
C ARG A 13 5.13 -43.56 4.92
N VAL A 14 6.25 -43.16 5.51
CA VAL A 14 6.72 -41.78 5.47
C VAL A 14 6.55 -41.30 4.03
N CYS A 15 6.05 -40.08 3.84
CA CYS A 15 5.80 -39.38 2.58
C CYS A 15 7.06 -39.20 1.69
N ALA A 16 7.82 -40.26 1.43
CA ALA A 16 9.02 -40.31 0.59
C ALA A 16 8.69 -40.43 -0.92
N SER A 17 7.44 -40.21 -1.33
CA SER A 17 7.01 -40.30 -2.73
C SER A 17 6.97 -38.95 -3.45
N ARG A 18 6.96 -37.81 -2.75
CA ARG A 18 7.03 -36.48 -3.38
C ARG A 18 8.46 -36.00 -3.65
N GLU A 19 9.45 -36.39 -2.85
CA GLU A 19 10.87 -36.02 -3.05
C GLU A 19 11.51 -36.62 -4.31
N ARG A 20 10.88 -37.63 -4.94
CA ARG A 20 11.43 -38.29 -6.13
C ARG A 20 11.26 -37.53 -7.44
N TYR A 21 10.53 -36.41 -7.45
CA TYR A 21 10.13 -35.72 -8.67
C TYR A 21 10.48 -34.23 -8.72
N GLN A 22 11.30 -33.76 -7.78
CA GLN A 22 11.81 -32.39 -7.76
C GLN A 22 13.33 -32.42 -7.79
N ARG A 23 13.95 -31.52 -8.56
CA ARG A 23 15.40 -31.31 -8.56
C ARG A 23 15.73 -30.15 -7.64
N ARG A 24 16.68 -30.38 -6.73
CA ARG A 24 17.14 -29.42 -5.73
C ARG A 24 18.34 -28.65 -6.25
N TRP A 25 18.29 -27.34 -6.14
CA TRP A 25 19.35 -26.43 -6.55
C TRP A 25 19.54 -25.37 -5.47
N TRP A 26 20.78 -25.14 -5.07
CA TRP A 26 21.15 -24.00 -4.25
C TRP A 26 21.33 -22.79 -5.16
N VAL A 27 20.61 -21.71 -4.88
CA VAL A 27 20.74 -20.44 -5.57
C VAL A 27 21.21 -19.41 -4.56
N TRP A 28 22.32 -18.74 -4.84
CA TRP A 28 22.79 -17.63 -4.02
C TRP A 28 23.31 -16.48 -4.86
N VAL A 29 23.32 -15.31 -4.24
CA VAL A 29 23.86 -14.08 -4.83
C VAL A 29 25.08 -13.67 -4.03
N GLU A 30 26.19 -13.46 -4.72
CA GLU A 30 27.43 -12.95 -4.15
C GLU A 30 27.88 -11.66 -4.85
N ASP A 31 28.59 -10.82 -4.10
CA ASP A 31 29.22 -9.61 -4.62
C ASP A 31 30.62 -9.93 -5.19
N ALA A 32 30.97 -9.35 -6.35
CA ALA A 32 32.29 -9.42 -6.93
C ALA A 32 33.40 -8.71 -6.14
N ALA A 33 33.05 -7.73 -5.30
CA ALA A 33 34.01 -6.96 -4.51
C ALA A 33 34.32 -7.62 -3.16
N GLU A 34 33.29 -7.99 -2.40
CA GLU A 34 33.45 -8.54 -1.04
C GLU A 34 33.38 -10.08 -0.96
N GLU A 35 33.10 -10.78 -2.07
CA GLU A 35 32.84 -12.24 -2.13
C GLU A 35 31.79 -12.71 -1.10
N ARG A 36 30.91 -11.79 -0.70
CA ARG A 36 29.93 -12.01 0.35
C ARG A 36 28.63 -12.52 -0.25
N ILE A 37 28.06 -13.56 0.36
CA ILE A 37 26.72 -14.04 0.01
C ILE A 37 25.66 -13.09 0.61
N HIS A 38 24.89 -12.44 -0.25
CA HIS A 38 23.79 -11.54 0.12
C HIS A 38 22.46 -12.28 0.30
N HIS A 39 22.23 -13.31 -0.51
CA HIS A 39 21.02 -14.13 -0.48
C HIS A 39 21.38 -15.58 -0.76
N CYS A 40 20.71 -16.53 -0.12
CA CYS A 40 20.88 -17.95 -0.39
C CYS A 40 19.56 -18.68 -0.12
N GLU A 41 19.08 -19.42 -1.11
CA GLU A 41 17.86 -20.19 -1.00
C GLU A 41 17.94 -21.53 -1.74
N LEU A 42 17.14 -22.50 -1.28
CA LEU A 42 17.00 -23.79 -1.92
C LEU A 42 15.83 -23.75 -2.91
N ALA A 43 16.14 -23.76 -4.19
CA ALA A 43 15.19 -23.80 -5.29
C ALA A 43 14.80 -25.26 -5.63
N LEU A 44 13.48 -25.50 -5.72
CA LEU A 44 12.91 -26.80 -6.07
C LEU A 44 12.30 -26.75 -7.47
N PHE A 45 12.96 -27.36 -8.45
CA PHE A 45 12.47 -27.42 -9.82
C PHE A 45 11.54 -28.63 -10.01
N PRO A 46 10.27 -28.44 -10.39
CA PRO A 46 9.40 -29.53 -10.81
C PRO A 46 9.91 -30.16 -12.11
N VAL A 47 9.77 -31.47 -12.24
CA VAL A 47 10.11 -32.21 -13.46
C VAL A 47 8.84 -32.49 -14.27
N ASP A 48 8.74 -31.95 -15.49
CA ASP A 48 7.68 -32.30 -16.44
C ASP A 48 7.90 -33.74 -16.95
N ARG A 49 6.98 -34.63 -16.57
CA ARG A 49 7.01 -36.06 -16.94
C ARG A 49 6.91 -36.32 -18.44
N ARG A 50 6.23 -35.46 -19.19
CA ARG A 50 6.00 -35.66 -20.64
C ARG A 50 7.20 -35.25 -21.46
N ARG A 51 7.86 -34.17 -21.05
CA ARG A 51 9.00 -33.59 -21.77
C ARG A 51 10.36 -34.01 -21.21
N LYS A 52 10.39 -34.65 -20.04
CA LYS A 52 11.62 -34.95 -19.26
C LYS A 52 12.47 -33.70 -19.00
N THR A 53 11.85 -32.51 -18.99
CA THR A 53 12.51 -31.23 -18.76
C THR A 53 12.10 -30.65 -17.41
N LEU A 54 12.88 -29.69 -16.90
CA LEU A 54 12.49 -28.89 -15.75
C LEU A 54 11.49 -27.80 -16.17
N ASP A 55 10.47 -27.60 -15.33
CA ASP A 55 9.59 -26.43 -15.44
C ASP A 55 10.31 -25.18 -14.90
N SER A 56 9.99 -24.02 -15.48
CA SER A 56 10.49 -22.74 -15.01
C SER A 56 9.90 -22.39 -13.65
N ILE A 57 10.74 -21.86 -12.77
CA ILE A 57 10.33 -21.28 -11.49
C ILE A 57 10.73 -19.80 -11.48
N VAL A 58 9.97 -18.98 -10.76
CA VAL A 58 10.31 -17.57 -10.51
C VAL A 58 10.77 -17.45 -9.07
N LEU A 59 11.97 -16.92 -8.86
CA LEU A 59 12.56 -16.68 -7.56
C LEU A 59 12.57 -15.17 -7.32
N ASN A 60 11.86 -14.73 -6.28
CA ASN A 60 11.78 -13.33 -5.89
C ASN A 60 12.47 -13.17 -4.55
N PHE A 61 13.55 -12.40 -4.53
CA PHE A 61 14.28 -12.07 -3.31
C PHE A 61 14.70 -10.61 -3.34
N THR A 62 14.92 -10.05 -2.14
CA THR A 62 15.42 -8.69 -1.96
C THR A 62 16.74 -8.76 -1.21
N MET A 63 17.71 -7.96 -1.65
CA MET A 63 19.01 -7.86 -0.98
C MET A 63 19.29 -6.42 -0.60
N ALA A 64 19.86 -6.22 0.59
CA ALA A 64 20.35 -4.92 0.98
C ALA A 64 21.64 -4.61 0.22
N VAL A 65 21.63 -3.53 -0.56
CA VAL A 65 22.81 -3.01 -1.26
C VAL A 65 23.33 -1.78 -0.53
N ARG A 66 24.66 -1.58 -0.56
CA ARG A 66 25.32 -0.42 0.03
C ARG A 66 25.86 0.49 -1.08
N ASP A 67 25.94 1.77 -0.78
CA ASP A 67 26.65 2.76 -1.59
C ASP A 67 28.09 2.87 -1.05
N PRO A 68 29.15 2.70 -1.88
CA PRO A 68 29.15 2.48 -3.33
C PRO A 68 28.67 1.09 -3.75
N LEU A 69 27.90 1.04 -4.86
CA LEU A 69 27.50 -0.20 -5.50
C LEU A 69 28.74 -0.99 -5.96
N PRO A 70 28.78 -2.32 -5.75
CA PRO A 70 29.79 -3.13 -6.40
C PRO A 70 29.57 -3.15 -7.92
N PRO A 71 30.61 -3.39 -8.74
CA PRO A 71 30.50 -3.32 -10.21
C PRO A 71 29.60 -4.41 -10.82
N GLN A 72 29.48 -5.55 -10.14
CA GLN A 72 28.64 -6.65 -10.57
C GLN A 72 28.26 -7.57 -9.41
N PHE A 73 27.08 -8.17 -9.52
CA PHE A 73 26.64 -9.28 -8.68
C PHE A 73 26.71 -10.58 -9.47
N TYR A 74 26.94 -11.67 -8.76
CA TYR A 74 26.99 -13.01 -9.29
C TYR A 74 25.87 -13.84 -8.71
N VAL A 75 24.98 -14.35 -9.56
CA VAL A 75 23.96 -15.33 -9.16
C VAL A 75 24.47 -16.72 -9.51
N ARG A 76 24.78 -17.52 -8.50
CA ARG A 76 25.22 -18.91 -8.67
C ARG A 76 24.06 -19.85 -8.40
N ALA A 77 23.85 -20.79 -9.32
CA ALA A 77 22.92 -21.90 -9.16
C ALA A 77 23.71 -23.22 -9.22
N ILE A 78 23.72 -24.00 -8.14
CA ILE A 78 24.45 -25.27 -8.05
C ILE A 78 23.49 -26.41 -7.72
N SER A 79 23.62 -27.53 -8.42
CA SER A 79 22.84 -28.72 -8.12
C SER A 79 23.28 -29.35 -6.80
N ASP A 80 22.31 -29.70 -5.96
CA ASP A 80 22.53 -30.41 -4.69
C ASP A 80 22.97 -31.88 -4.90
N ARG A 81 22.80 -32.43 -6.11
CA ARG A 81 23.03 -33.86 -6.40
C ARG A 81 24.06 -34.16 -7.47
N TRP A 82 24.25 -33.26 -8.43
CA TRP A 82 25.13 -33.51 -9.58
C TRP A 82 26.40 -32.67 -9.43
N SER A 83 27.54 -33.35 -9.32
CA SER A 83 28.84 -32.68 -9.29
C SER A 83 29.09 -31.94 -10.61
N ALA A 84 29.79 -30.80 -10.52
CA ALA A 84 30.08 -29.89 -11.64
C ALA A 84 28.85 -29.32 -12.38
N CYS A 85 27.63 -29.53 -11.85
CA CYS A 85 26.41 -28.95 -12.38
C CYS A 85 26.16 -27.60 -11.69
N SER A 86 26.85 -26.57 -12.18
CA SER A 86 26.72 -25.19 -11.70
C SER A 86 26.52 -24.22 -12.85
N HIS A 87 25.78 -23.15 -12.60
CA HIS A 87 25.62 -22.05 -13.52
C HIS A 87 25.87 -20.73 -12.79
N LEU A 88 26.50 -19.79 -13.49
CA LEU A 88 26.83 -18.46 -13.00
C LEU A 88 26.18 -17.45 -13.96
N LEU A 89 25.38 -16.55 -13.40
CA LEU A 89 24.85 -15.38 -14.08
C LEU A 89 25.54 -14.14 -13.51
N GLU A 90 25.99 -13.26 -14.40
CA GLU A 90 26.59 -11.98 -14.06
C GLU A 90 25.56 -10.86 -14.23
N LEU A 91 25.40 -10.04 -13.21
CA LEU A 91 24.50 -8.89 -13.19
C LEU A 91 25.35 -7.63 -13.02
N SER A 92 25.49 -6.84 -14.09
CA SER A 92 26.22 -5.57 -14.03
C SER A 92 25.39 -4.49 -13.36
N THR A 93 26.03 -3.68 -12.50
CA THR A 93 25.41 -2.54 -11.82
C THR A 93 25.68 -1.22 -12.54
N ASN A 94 26.40 -1.23 -13.66
CA ASN A 94 26.79 -0.02 -14.39
C ASN A 94 25.59 0.81 -14.89
N THR A 95 24.45 0.17 -15.11
CA THR A 95 23.19 0.82 -15.52
C THR A 95 22.20 0.94 -14.36
N LEU A 96 22.62 0.60 -13.13
CA LEU A 96 21.76 0.57 -11.96
C LEU A 96 21.84 1.91 -11.25
N GLU A 97 20.86 2.76 -11.51
CA GLU A 97 20.71 4.01 -10.77
C GLU A 97 19.93 3.72 -9.48
N LEU A 98 20.57 3.98 -8.33
CA LEU A 98 19.86 3.94 -7.06
C LEU A 98 18.91 5.14 -6.99
N PRO A 99 17.69 4.94 -6.47
CA PRO A 99 16.82 6.08 -6.20
C PRO A 99 17.52 7.02 -5.21
N PRO A 100 17.32 8.34 -5.34
CA PRO A 100 17.87 9.29 -4.40
C PRO A 100 17.34 8.98 -3.00
N PRO A 101 18.13 9.30 -1.95
CA PRO A 101 17.71 9.10 -0.58
C PRO A 101 16.43 9.90 -0.30
N ALA A 102 15.58 9.32 0.54
CA ALA A 102 14.41 9.98 1.09
C ALA A 102 14.70 11.40 1.56
N PRO A 103 13.83 12.39 1.28
CA PRO A 103 13.83 13.57 2.11
C PRO A 103 13.53 13.15 3.56
N PRO A 104 14.18 13.77 4.56
CA PRO A 104 13.90 13.47 5.95
C PRO A 104 12.42 13.74 6.27
N PRO A 105 11.79 12.94 7.15
CA PRO A 105 10.41 13.18 7.54
C PRO A 105 10.27 14.53 8.27
N THR A 106 9.09 15.14 8.16
CA THR A 106 8.76 16.37 8.89
C THR A 106 8.79 16.09 10.39
N GLU A 107 9.54 16.92 11.12
CA GLU A 107 9.61 16.83 12.57
C GLU A 107 8.28 17.22 13.22
N LEU A 108 7.89 16.46 14.22
CA LEU A 108 6.77 16.80 15.08
C LEU A 108 7.22 17.92 16.04
N LEU A 109 6.66 19.10 15.84
CA LEU A 109 6.99 20.27 16.64
C LEU A 109 6.41 20.11 18.06
N PRO A 110 7.12 20.57 19.10
CA PRO A 110 6.63 20.54 20.49
C PRO A 110 5.60 21.66 20.73
N LEU A 111 4.47 21.57 20.02
CA LEU A 111 3.36 22.51 20.12
C LEU A 111 2.56 22.28 21.40
N ARG A 112 1.95 23.35 21.91
CA ARG A 112 0.94 23.21 22.97
C ARG A 112 -0.28 22.48 22.38
N PRO A 113 -0.81 21.44 23.05
CA PRO A 113 -1.99 20.73 22.58
C PRO A 113 -3.12 21.69 22.26
N LEU A 114 -3.73 21.53 21.09
CA LEU A 114 -4.78 22.43 20.64
C LEU A 114 -6.12 22.04 21.31
N PRO A 115 -6.80 22.96 22.01
CA PRO A 115 -8.13 22.69 22.58
C PRO A 115 -9.18 22.48 21.48
N ILE A 116 -10.19 21.63 21.73
CA ILE A 116 -11.30 21.41 20.78
C ILE A 116 -12.12 22.68 20.51
N GLU A 117 -12.08 23.65 21.43
CA GLU A 117 -12.67 24.98 21.31
C GLU A 117 -12.11 25.74 20.10
N ALA A 118 -10.90 25.39 19.63
CA ALA A 118 -10.32 25.93 18.40
C ALA A 118 -11.18 25.66 17.15
N LEU A 119 -12.09 24.68 17.20
CA LEU A 119 -13.08 24.44 16.15
C LEU A 119 -14.08 25.58 16.02
N GLN A 120 -14.35 26.36 17.08
CA GLN A 120 -15.31 27.48 17.08
C GLN A 120 -16.75 27.11 16.62
N ASP A 121 -17.17 25.85 16.75
CA ASP A 121 -18.53 25.41 16.46
C ASP A 121 -18.90 24.26 17.41
N ALA A 122 -19.93 24.45 18.24
CA ALA A 122 -20.39 23.47 19.22
C ALA A 122 -20.82 22.15 18.56
N ARG A 123 -21.34 22.21 17.32
CA ARG A 123 -21.75 21.03 16.55
C ARG A 123 -20.56 20.15 16.17
N PHE A 124 -19.39 20.74 15.94
CA PHE A 124 -18.18 19.97 15.63
C PHE A 124 -17.50 19.48 16.90
N GLN A 125 -17.55 20.27 17.97
CA GLN A 125 -16.96 19.89 19.27
C GLN A 125 -17.57 18.59 19.83
N GLN A 126 -18.89 18.38 19.68
CA GLN A 126 -19.55 17.16 20.17
C GLN A 126 -19.10 15.84 19.48
N PHE A 127 -18.32 15.91 18.39
CA PHE A 127 -17.72 14.71 17.79
C PHE A 127 -16.63 14.08 18.65
N TYR A 128 -16.07 14.86 19.58
CA TYR A 128 -14.88 14.51 20.34
C TYR A 128 -15.21 14.37 21.82
N GLY A 129 -14.84 13.21 22.39
CA GLY A 129 -14.96 12.94 23.83
C GLY A 129 -13.72 13.35 24.65
N TYR A 130 -12.82 14.12 24.05
CA TYR A 130 -11.56 14.57 24.64
C TYR A 130 -11.45 16.09 24.52
N SER A 131 -10.68 16.73 25.41
CA SER A 131 -10.57 18.20 25.47
C SER A 131 -9.53 18.80 24.53
N HIS A 132 -8.48 18.04 24.17
CA HIS A 132 -7.38 18.53 23.35
C HIS A 132 -7.01 17.54 22.25
N PHE A 133 -6.66 18.07 21.08
CA PHE A 133 -6.10 17.31 19.98
C PHE A 133 -4.72 16.76 20.33
N ASN A 134 -4.38 15.59 19.76
CA ASN A 134 -3.05 15.04 19.91
C ASN A 134 -2.00 15.91 19.16
N PRO A 135 -0.68 15.68 19.35
CA PRO A 135 0.35 16.50 18.72
C PRO A 135 0.28 16.53 17.18
N VAL A 136 0.00 15.40 16.53
CA VAL A 136 -0.11 15.29 15.07
C VAL A 136 -1.30 16.12 14.57
N GLN A 137 -2.47 15.93 15.19
CA GLN A 137 -3.68 16.68 14.90
C GLN A 137 -3.49 18.17 15.12
N THR A 138 -2.82 18.56 16.22
CA THR A 138 -2.50 19.96 16.55
C THR A 138 -1.65 20.61 15.46
N GLN A 139 -0.60 19.94 14.99
CA GLN A 139 0.28 20.50 13.96
C GLN A 139 -0.41 20.61 12.60
N VAL A 140 -1.25 19.64 12.24
CA VAL A 140 -1.94 19.60 10.94
C VAL A 140 -3.20 20.47 10.92
N PHE A 141 -3.76 20.80 12.09
CA PHE A 141 -5.05 21.49 12.21
C PHE A 141 -5.15 22.74 11.34
N HIS A 142 -4.10 23.58 11.32
CA HIS A 142 -4.11 24.82 10.54
C HIS A 142 -4.28 24.55 9.04
N ALA A 143 -3.51 23.60 8.50
CA ALA A 143 -3.55 23.23 7.09
C ALA A 143 -4.91 22.63 6.68
N LEU A 144 -5.53 21.80 7.53
CA LEU A 144 -6.82 21.19 7.19
C LEU A 144 -8.02 22.11 7.41
N PHE A 145 -8.00 22.92 8.48
CA PHE A 145 -9.17 23.63 8.95
C PHE A 145 -9.17 25.12 8.60
N ARG A 146 -8.00 25.73 8.37
CA ARG A 146 -7.88 27.17 8.07
C ARG A 146 -7.50 27.47 6.63
N THR A 147 -6.74 26.60 5.96
CA THR A 147 -6.34 26.78 4.57
C THR A 147 -7.16 25.90 3.62
N ASP A 148 -6.96 26.12 2.32
CA ASP A 148 -7.59 25.33 1.27
C ASP A 148 -6.60 24.61 0.36
N GLY A 149 -5.35 24.51 0.81
CA GLY A 149 -4.33 23.69 0.17
C GLY A 149 -4.70 22.21 0.20
N ASN A 150 -4.15 21.47 -0.74
CA ASN A 150 -4.17 20.01 -0.67
C ASN A 150 -3.16 19.62 0.42
N VAL A 151 -3.56 18.69 1.28
CA VAL A 151 -2.74 18.27 2.41
C VAL A 151 -2.58 16.76 2.34
N LEU A 152 -1.33 16.31 2.43
CA LEU A 152 -1.00 14.91 2.63
C LEU A 152 -0.41 14.74 4.02
N VAL A 153 -0.99 13.80 4.79
CA VAL A 153 -0.54 13.51 6.15
C VAL A 153 -0.08 12.08 6.28
N GLY A 154 1.21 11.86 6.46
CA GLY A 154 1.68 10.57 6.97
C GLY A 154 1.71 10.59 8.50
N ALA A 155 0.80 9.89 9.20
CA ALA A 155 1.03 9.43 10.58
C ALA A 155 0.67 7.93 10.82
N PRO A 156 1.38 7.17 11.66
CA PRO A 156 1.13 5.72 11.85
C PRO A 156 -0.28 5.39 12.35
N THR A 157 -0.72 4.14 12.22
CA THR A 157 -2.03 3.69 12.71
C THR A 157 -2.19 3.97 14.20
N GLY A 158 -3.36 4.46 14.61
CA GLY A 158 -3.59 4.93 15.99
C GLY A 158 -3.26 6.41 16.23
N SER A 159 -2.66 7.13 15.27
CA SER A 159 -2.38 8.57 15.39
C SER A 159 -3.61 9.48 15.23
N GLY A 160 -4.81 8.89 15.09
CA GLY A 160 -6.06 9.65 15.00
C GLY A 160 -6.31 10.31 13.64
N LYS A 161 -5.85 9.71 12.53
CA LYS A 161 -6.05 10.24 11.16
C LYS A 161 -7.52 10.39 10.75
N THR A 162 -8.41 9.57 11.29
CA THR A 162 -9.85 9.72 11.07
C THR A 162 -10.34 11.11 11.47
N CYS A 163 -9.78 11.70 12.54
CA CYS A 163 -10.09 13.07 12.93
C CYS A 163 -9.63 14.10 11.87
N LEU A 164 -8.52 13.85 11.17
CA LEU A 164 -8.05 14.72 10.10
C LEU A 164 -9.04 14.75 8.93
N ALA A 165 -9.59 13.59 8.57
CA ALA A 165 -10.67 13.49 7.58
C ALA A 165 -11.92 14.25 8.03
N GLU A 166 -12.30 14.16 9.31
CA GLU A 166 -13.43 14.91 9.88
C GLU A 166 -13.18 16.43 9.84
N LEU A 167 -11.98 16.90 10.20
CA LEU A 167 -11.60 18.32 10.14
C LEU A 167 -11.73 18.89 8.73
N ALA A 168 -11.27 18.13 7.72
CA ALA A 168 -11.42 18.48 6.31
C ALA A 168 -12.90 18.62 5.90
N ILE A 169 -13.75 17.70 6.35
CA ILE A 169 -15.20 17.75 6.10
C ILE A 169 -15.82 18.96 6.81
N PHE A 170 -15.46 19.24 8.07
CA PHE A 170 -15.96 20.42 8.80
C PHE A 170 -15.58 21.74 8.12
N ARG A 171 -14.36 21.83 7.57
CA ARG A 171 -13.95 22.99 6.76
C ARG A 171 -14.83 23.14 5.52
N LEU A 172 -15.10 22.04 4.80
CA LEU A 172 -16.00 22.08 3.65
C LEU A 172 -17.39 22.57 4.05
N LEU A 173 -17.93 22.06 5.16
CA LEU A 173 -19.26 22.41 5.65
C LEU A 173 -19.38 23.88 6.04
N ARG A 174 -18.31 24.48 6.58
CA ARG A 174 -18.26 25.92 6.87
C ARG A 174 -18.32 26.79 5.63
N ARG A 175 -17.75 26.31 4.53
CA ARG A 175 -17.74 27.01 3.23
C ARG A 175 -19.03 26.83 2.45
N ARG A 176 -19.84 25.84 2.83
CA ARG A 176 -20.99 25.39 2.07
C ARG A 176 -21.99 26.49 1.70
N GLY A 177 -22.15 27.55 2.51
CA GLY A 177 -23.08 28.64 2.18
C GLY A 177 -24.44 28.11 1.70
N GLU A 178 -24.88 28.54 0.51
CA GLU A 178 -26.04 27.99 -0.20
C GLU A 178 -25.69 26.91 -1.25
N GLU A 179 -24.41 26.66 -1.49
CA GLU A 179 -23.95 25.72 -2.51
C GLU A 179 -24.05 24.26 -2.04
N LYS A 180 -24.40 23.37 -2.97
CA LYS A 180 -24.44 21.93 -2.70
C LYS A 180 -23.04 21.33 -2.81
N LEU A 181 -22.19 21.55 -1.82
CA LEU A 181 -20.87 20.91 -1.74
C LEU A 181 -20.97 19.53 -1.08
N LYS A 182 -20.26 18.53 -1.62
CA LYS A 182 -20.19 17.16 -1.11
C LYS A 182 -18.76 16.73 -0.81
N ALA A 183 -18.60 15.95 0.25
CA ALA A 183 -17.36 15.25 0.56
C ALA A 183 -17.41 13.79 0.09
N VAL A 184 -16.34 13.31 -0.53
CA VAL A 184 -16.18 11.93 -1.00
C VAL A 184 -15.04 11.31 -0.21
N TYR A 185 -15.33 10.24 0.51
CA TYR A 185 -14.35 9.45 1.25
C TYR A 185 -14.12 8.13 0.52
N VAL A 186 -12.89 7.89 0.10
CA VAL A 186 -12.48 6.68 -0.60
C VAL A 186 -11.71 5.79 0.38
N ALA A 187 -12.28 4.64 0.71
CA ALA A 187 -11.61 3.62 1.53
C ALA A 187 -11.04 2.53 0.61
N PRO A 188 -9.85 1.97 0.90
CA PRO A 188 -9.22 1.00 0.02
C PRO A 188 -9.93 -0.35 0.02
N LEU A 189 -10.65 -0.66 1.11
CA LEU A 189 -11.36 -1.92 1.28
C LEU A 189 -12.82 -1.65 1.65
N LYS A 190 -13.74 -2.46 1.11
CA LYS A 190 -15.17 -2.41 1.45
C LYS A 190 -15.43 -2.55 2.95
N ALA A 191 -14.62 -3.33 3.66
CA ALA A 191 -14.75 -3.50 5.10
C ALA A 191 -14.49 -2.19 5.86
N LEU A 192 -13.46 -1.43 5.45
CA LEU A 192 -13.13 -0.13 6.02
C LEU A 192 -14.18 0.92 5.66
N ALA A 193 -14.73 0.88 4.44
CA ALA A 193 -15.86 1.73 4.06
C ALA A 193 -17.07 1.51 4.99
N ARG A 194 -17.45 0.25 5.24
CA ARG A 194 -18.58 -0.10 6.11
C ARG A 194 -18.36 0.30 7.57
N GLU A 195 -17.14 0.10 8.06
CA GLU A 195 -16.76 0.56 9.39
C GLU A 195 -16.97 2.07 9.51
N ARG A 196 -16.49 2.84 8.53
CA ARG A 196 -16.65 4.29 8.49
C ARG A 196 -18.11 4.72 8.37
N VAL A 197 -18.92 4.04 7.56
CA VAL A 197 -20.36 4.29 7.47
C VAL A 197 -21.03 4.10 8.83
N ARG A 198 -20.75 2.98 9.51
CA ARG A 198 -21.31 2.68 10.84
C ARG A 198 -20.94 3.74 11.87
N ASP A 199 -19.70 4.24 11.82
CA ASP A 199 -19.18 5.21 12.79
C ASP A 199 -19.65 6.64 12.48
N TRP A 200 -19.68 7.04 11.20
CA TRP A 200 -19.99 8.40 10.77
C TRP A 200 -21.48 8.67 10.65
N THR A 201 -22.29 7.68 10.23
CA THR A 201 -23.74 7.88 10.10
C THR A 201 -24.39 8.48 11.35
N PRO A 202 -24.21 7.93 12.57
CA PRO A 202 -24.82 8.52 13.76
C PRO A 202 -24.22 9.88 14.14
N LYS A 203 -22.90 10.06 14.00
CA LYS A 203 -22.21 11.32 14.36
C LYS A 203 -22.61 12.49 13.46
N PHE A 204 -22.59 12.27 12.15
CA PHE A 204 -22.97 13.28 11.17
C PHE A 204 -24.47 13.56 11.19
N ARG A 205 -25.31 12.55 11.46
CA ARG A 205 -26.74 12.76 11.66
C ARG A 205 -27.05 13.66 12.85
N ALA A 206 -26.26 13.60 13.93
CA ALA A 206 -26.43 14.48 15.10
C ALA A 206 -26.19 15.97 14.77
N ILE A 207 -25.50 16.29 13.68
CA ILE A 207 -25.31 17.66 13.17
C ILE A 207 -26.17 17.97 11.94
N GLY A 208 -27.15 17.13 11.64
CA GLY A 208 -28.08 17.33 10.53
C GLY A 208 -27.52 17.00 9.15
N LEU A 209 -26.46 16.18 9.08
CA LEU A 209 -25.83 15.76 7.83
C LEU A 209 -26.12 14.30 7.50
N SER A 210 -26.11 14.02 6.20
CA SER A 210 -26.39 12.70 5.63
C SER A 210 -25.12 12.06 5.10
N VAL A 211 -24.94 10.78 5.46
CA VAL A 211 -23.81 9.93 5.04
C VAL A 211 -24.39 8.77 4.25
N GLU A 212 -23.91 8.54 3.04
CA GLU A 212 -24.35 7.43 2.19
C GLU A 212 -23.16 6.56 1.76
N GLU A 213 -23.39 5.25 1.71
CA GLU A 213 -22.43 4.27 1.19
C GLU A 213 -22.66 4.06 -0.30
N LEU A 214 -21.61 4.15 -1.13
CA LEU A 214 -21.65 3.77 -2.54
C LEU A 214 -20.53 2.77 -2.80
N THR A 215 -20.83 1.49 -2.64
CA THR A 215 -19.88 0.40 -2.90
C THR A 215 -20.45 -0.55 -3.95
N GLY A 216 -19.71 -1.62 -4.25
CA GLY A 216 -20.25 -2.71 -5.10
C GLY A 216 -21.43 -3.45 -4.46
N ASP A 217 -21.55 -3.42 -3.14
CA ASP A 217 -22.54 -4.21 -2.39
C ASP A 217 -23.73 -3.35 -1.95
N ALA A 218 -23.55 -2.03 -1.85
CA ALA A 218 -24.58 -1.05 -1.50
C ALA A 218 -24.61 0.06 -2.56
N THR A 219 -25.69 0.10 -3.33
CA THR A 219 -25.97 1.20 -4.27
C THR A 219 -27.28 1.87 -3.88
N PRO A 220 -27.23 2.99 -3.13
CA PRO A 220 -28.41 3.74 -2.75
C PRO A 220 -29.09 4.35 -3.97
N ASP A 221 -30.36 4.69 -3.80
CA ASP A 221 -31.13 5.39 -4.81
C ASP A 221 -30.48 6.71 -5.21
N GLN A 222 -30.66 7.12 -6.47
CA GLN A 222 -30.14 8.40 -6.95
C GLN A 222 -30.61 9.60 -6.12
N ARG A 223 -31.81 9.52 -5.51
CA ARG A 223 -32.33 10.57 -4.63
C ARG A 223 -31.53 10.66 -3.32
N ALA A 224 -31.13 9.53 -2.75
CA ALA A 224 -30.30 9.48 -1.55
C ALA A 224 -28.89 10.02 -1.86
N LEU A 225 -28.27 9.57 -2.95
CA LEU A 225 -26.97 10.07 -3.40
C LEU A 225 -26.96 11.58 -3.69
N LYS A 226 -28.05 12.12 -4.25
CA LYS A 226 -28.21 13.57 -4.46
C LYS A 226 -28.35 14.35 -3.15
N LYS A 227 -28.97 13.77 -2.11
CA LYS A 227 -29.12 14.41 -0.80
C LYS A 227 -27.89 14.27 0.10
N ALA A 228 -27.10 13.22 -0.08
CA ALA A 228 -25.90 12.91 0.72
C ALA A 228 -24.93 14.11 0.85
N ASP A 229 -24.46 14.40 2.04
CA ASP A 229 -23.42 15.42 2.27
C ASP A 229 -22.03 14.80 2.24
N VAL A 230 -21.93 13.57 2.76
CA VAL A 230 -20.72 12.75 2.75
C VAL A 230 -21.02 11.44 2.03
N LEU A 231 -20.21 11.10 1.03
CA LEU A 231 -20.30 9.87 0.26
C LEU A 231 -19.09 8.99 0.58
N ILE A 232 -19.32 7.78 1.08
CA ILE A 232 -18.25 6.80 1.35
C ILE A 232 -18.25 5.78 0.22
N THR A 233 -17.11 5.59 -0.46
CA THR A 233 -16.97 4.75 -1.66
C THR A 233 -15.67 3.95 -1.65
N THR A 234 -15.54 3.00 -2.58
CA THR A 234 -14.27 2.35 -2.94
C THR A 234 -13.69 2.94 -4.23
N PRO A 235 -12.38 2.74 -4.51
CA PRO A 235 -11.72 3.21 -5.74
C PRO A 235 -12.46 2.81 -7.01
N GLU A 236 -12.77 1.51 -7.14
CA GLU A 236 -13.34 0.93 -8.36
C GLU A 236 -14.76 1.47 -8.60
N LYS A 237 -15.50 1.69 -7.52
CA LYS A 237 -16.85 2.24 -7.61
C LYS A 237 -16.82 3.72 -7.97
N TRP A 238 -15.85 4.45 -7.43
CA TRP A 238 -15.66 5.86 -7.76
C TRP A 238 -15.24 6.04 -9.22
N ASP A 239 -14.29 5.23 -9.72
CA ASP A 239 -13.91 5.23 -11.13
C ASP A 239 -15.13 5.05 -12.08
N GLY A 240 -16.01 4.09 -11.75
CA GLY A 240 -17.24 3.91 -12.52
C GLY A 240 -18.20 5.12 -12.50
N VAL A 241 -18.18 5.92 -11.44
CA VAL A 241 -18.98 7.16 -11.32
C VAL A 241 -18.38 8.28 -12.17
N THR A 242 -17.07 8.42 -12.12
CA THR A 242 -16.32 9.54 -12.70
C THR A 242 -16.21 9.44 -14.22
N ARG A 243 -16.19 8.22 -14.79
CA ARG A 243 -16.33 8.00 -16.24
C ARG A 243 -17.64 8.54 -16.84
N GLN A 244 -18.67 8.73 -16.02
CA GLN A 244 -19.96 9.31 -16.40
C GLN A 244 -20.24 10.64 -15.70
N PHE A 245 -19.19 11.37 -15.30
CA PHE A 245 -19.30 12.60 -14.50
C PHE A 245 -20.25 13.65 -15.10
N GLN A 246 -20.28 13.77 -16.43
CA GLN A 246 -21.20 14.72 -17.09
C GLN A 246 -22.69 14.36 -16.92
N ARG A 247 -23.03 13.09 -16.68
CA ARG A 247 -24.43 12.65 -16.54
C ARG A 247 -24.89 12.54 -15.08
N ARG A 248 -23.96 12.60 -14.12
CA ARG A 248 -24.25 12.35 -12.70
C ARG A 248 -24.08 13.61 -11.88
N ASP A 249 -25.19 14.27 -11.56
CA ASP A 249 -25.20 15.52 -10.78
C ASP A 249 -24.42 15.39 -9.47
N TYR A 250 -24.49 14.26 -8.76
CA TYR A 250 -23.81 14.12 -7.47
C TYR A 250 -22.28 14.10 -7.57
N ALA A 251 -21.71 13.72 -8.73
CA ALA A 251 -20.28 13.78 -8.95
C ALA A 251 -19.82 15.23 -9.17
N ARG A 252 -20.62 16.04 -9.89
CA ARG A 252 -20.33 17.48 -10.13
C ARG A 252 -20.26 18.33 -8.87
N HIS A 253 -20.94 17.88 -7.82
CA HIS A 253 -20.98 18.55 -6.53
C HIS A 253 -19.89 18.06 -5.57
N ALA A 254 -19.04 17.11 -6.00
CA ALA A 254 -17.90 16.67 -5.21
C ALA A 254 -16.90 17.83 -5.12
N ALA A 255 -16.76 18.36 -3.91
CA ALA A 255 -15.91 19.50 -3.61
C ALA A 255 -14.77 19.13 -2.68
N LEU A 256 -14.84 17.98 -2.01
CA LEU A 256 -13.77 17.42 -1.19
C LEU A 256 -13.58 15.93 -1.52
N MET A 257 -12.36 15.49 -1.77
CA MET A 257 -12.01 14.06 -1.85
C MET A 257 -11.00 13.68 -0.78
N ILE A 258 -11.32 12.68 0.03
CA ILE A 258 -10.45 12.11 1.07
C ILE A 258 -10.09 10.69 0.67
N LEU A 259 -8.79 10.45 0.47
CA LEU A 259 -8.26 9.12 0.16
C LEU A 259 -7.66 8.53 1.43
N ASP A 260 -8.35 7.60 2.08
CA ASP A 260 -7.85 6.94 3.29
C ASP A 260 -6.91 5.79 2.96
N GLU A 261 -5.92 5.53 3.81
CA GLU A 261 -4.97 4.41 3.65
C GLU A 261 -4.42 4.31 2.21
N VAL A 262 -4.09 5.46 1.59
CA VAL A 262 -3.72 5.58 0.16
C VAL A 262 -2.56 4.68 -0.26
N HIS A 263 -1.73 4.23 0.67
CA HIS A 263 -0.65 3.28 0.42
C HIS A 263 -1.15 1.89 0.00
N LEU A 264 -2.39 1.53 0.35
CA LEU A 264 -3.03 0.28 -0.06
C LEU A 264 -3.61 0.34 -1.48
N LEU A 265 -3.68 1.54 -2.07
CA LEU A 265 -4.32 1.74 -3.37
C LEU A 265 -3.43 1.36 -4.56
N GLY A 266 -2.10 1.24 -4.37
CA GLY A 266 -1.19 0.84 -5.45
C GLY A 266 -1.38 1.68 -6.72
N GLU A 267 -1.72 1.02 -7.82
CA GLU A 267 -1.97 1.64 -9.14
C GLU A 267 -3.27 2.47 -9.17
N ASP A 268 -4.31 2.08 -8.43
CA ASP A 268 -5.60 2.81 -8.38
C ASP A 268 -5.43 4.22 -7.81
N ARG A 269 -4.38 4.45 -7.03
CA ARG A 269 -4.04 5.77 -6.47
C ARG A 269 -3.89 6.82 -7.55
N ASP A 270 -3.08 6.52 -8.58
CA ASP A 270 -2.66 7.52 -9.55
C ASP A 270 -3.85 7.92 -10.43
N GLU A 271 -4.71 6.95 -10.77
CA GLU A 271 -5.98 7.20 -11.44
C GLU A 271 -6.92 8.07 -10.59
N LEU A 272 -7.07 7.78 -9.29
CA LEU A 272 -7.91 8.59 -8.39
C LEU A 272 -7.41 10.03 -8.25
N LEU A 273 -6.09 10.24 -8.16
CA LEU A 273 -5.50 11.57 -8.09
C LEU A 273 -5.70 12.35 -9.39
N GLU A 274 -5.57 11.70 -10.55
CA GLU A 274 -5.83 12.33 -11.85
C GLU A 274 -7.32 12.70 -11.99
N GLN A 275 -8.22 11.83 -11.54
CA GLN A 275 -9.65 12.10 -11.51
C GLN A 275 -9.99 13.30 -10.61
N ALA A 276 -9.40 13.38 -9.42
CA ALA A 276 -9.58 14.51 -8.53
C ALA A 276 -9.13 15.84 -9.17
N LYS A 277 -7.98 15.84 -9.87
CA LYS A 277 -7.51 17.01 -10.64
C LYS A 277 -8.49 17.41 -11.75
N LYS A 278 -9.02 16.44 -12.51
CA LYS A 278 -9.96 16.69 -13.63
C LYS A 278 -11.29 17.30 -13.21
N MET A 279 -11.72 17.10 -11.97
CA MET A 279 -13.02 17.58 -11.49
C MET A 279 -12.95 18.96 -10.85
N GLU A 280 -11.77 19.58 -10.79
CA GLU A 280 -11.51 20.81 -10.00
C GLU A 280 -12.01 20.68 -8.54
N THR A 281 -12.13 19.43 -8.08
CA THR A 281 -12.56 19.08 -6.73
C THR A 281 -11.35 19.29 -5.81
N LYS A 282 -11.53 19.99 -4.68
CA LYS A 282 -10.47 20.05 -3.66
C LYS A 282 -10.20 18.61 -3.19
N ALA A 283 -8.97 18.14 -3.33
CA ALA A 283 -8.59 16.82 -2.87
C ALA A 283 -7.76 16.98 -1.60
N ILE A 284 -8.24 16.46 -0.48
CA ILE A 284 -7.43 16.33 0.74
C ILE A 284 -7.05 14.86 0.86
N PRO A 285 -5.95 14.42 0.22
CA PRO A 285 -5.49 13.04 0.36
C PRO A 285 -5.01 12.78 1.81
N VAL A 286 -5.77 12.03 2.60
CA VAL A 286 -5.40 11.72 4.00
C VAL A 286 -4.71 10.35 4.06
N THR A 287 -3.38 10.33 3.98
CA THR A 287 -2.62 9.08 3.97
C THR A 287 -2.33 8.50 5.38
N VAL A 288 -1.83 7.28 5.38
CA VAL A 288 -1.12 6.62 6.46
C VAL A 288 0.29 6.36 5.91
N PRO A 289 1.36 6.77 6.60
CA PRO A 289 2.71 6.49 6.19
C PRO A 289 2.92 5.01 6.42
N VAL A 290 3.31 4.32 5.37
CA VAL A 290 3.90 3.00 5.50
C VAL A 290 5.37 3.21 5.81
N GLU A 291 5.94 2.28 6.57
CA GLU A 291 7.34 2.31 7.02
C GLU A 291 8.35 2.22 5.86
N SER A 292 7.90 1.89 4.65
CA SER A 292 8.68 1.92 3.43
C SER A 292 8.23 3.08 2.55
N GLU A 293 9.22 3.80 2.04
CA GLU A 293 9.10 4.82 1.00
C GLU A 293 8.78 6.23 1.53
N THR A 294 9.84 7.04 1.56
CA THR A 294 9.92 8.22 0.68
C THR A 294 8.64 8.41 -0.13
N GLY A 295 7.93 9.54 -0.01
CA GLY A 295 6.90 9.83 -1.03
C GLY A 295 7.53 9.60 -2.42
N PRO A 296 6.94 8.77 -3.31
CA PRO A 296 7.60 8.37 -4.55
C PRO A 296 7.96 9.61 -5.37
N GLU A 297 9.04 9.52 -6.16
CA GLU A 297 9.56 10.60 -7.02
C GLU A 297 8.51 11.20 -7.98
N ASN A 298 7.39 10.49 -8.17
CA ASN A 298 6.24 10.88 -9.00
C ASN A 298 5.04 11.38 -8.20
N TRP A 299 5.22 11.76 -6.94
CA TRP A 299 4.24 12.53 -6.20
C TRP A 299 4.16 13.92 -6.85
N SER A 300 3.44 14.00 -7.98
CA SER A 300 3.02 15.22 -8.67
C SER A 300 1.97 15.93 -7.81
N ILE A 301 2.41 16.31 -6.62
CA ILE A 301 1.79 17.29 -5.75
C ILE A 301 1.67 18.55 -6.57
N ASN A 302 0.48 19.14 -6.51
CA ASN A 302 0.35 20.54 -6.87
C ASN A 302 1.46 21.31 -6.12
N PRO A 303 2.37 22.04 -6.79
CA PRO A 303 3.40 22.84 -6.10
C PRO A 303 2.84 23.81 -5.04
N ASP A 304 1.51 24.02 -5.03
CA ASP A 304 0.77 24.80 -4.02
C ASP A 304 0.26 23.98 -2.81
N ALA A 305 0.62 22.69 -2.65
CA ALA A 305 0.15 21.82 -1.58
C ALA A 305 1.08 21.83 -0.35
N ASP A 306 0.53 22.18 0.82
CA ASP A 306 1.20 22.19 2.12
C ASP A 306 1.43 20.74 2.63
N LEU A 307 2.41 20.02 2.07
CA LEU A 307 2.74 18.64 2.44
C LEU A 307 3.32 18.54 3.86
N THR A 308 2.77 17.66 4.72
CA THR A 308 3.27 17.41 6.09
C THR A 308 3.37 15.91 6.41
N VAL A 309 4.57 15.35 6.52
CA VAL A 309 4.79 13.90 6.76
C VAL A 309 5.42 13.67 8.14
N PHE A 310 4.75 12.97 9.06
CA PHE A 310 5.28 12.69 10.40
C PHE A 310 5.76 11.25 10.57
N THR A 311 6.92 11.08 11.19
CA THR A 311 7.34 9.80 11.78
C THR A 311 7.24 9.87 13.31
N TYR A 312 6.45 8.97 13.92
CA TYR A 312 6.47 8.76 15.37
C TYR A 312 7.61 7.80 15.72
N LYS A 313 8.66 8.31 16.39
CA LYS A 313 9.77 7.49 16.89
C LYS A 313 9.28 6.66 18.09
N GLY A 314 8.99 5.38 17.83
CA GLY A 314 8.61 4.43 18.88
C GLY A 314 8.99 2.98 18.67
N LYS A 315 9.60 2.59 17.54
CA LYS A 315 10.30 1.32 17.32
C LYS A 315 11.16 1.45 16.06
N LYS A 316 12.44 1.10 16.15
CA LYS A 316 13.36 1.03 15.00
C LYS A 316 12.78 0.05 13.99
N VAL A 317 12.42 0.52 12.81
CA VAL A 317 12.27 -0.34 11.63
C VAL A 317 13.33 0.11 10.64
N THR A 318 14.39 -0.68 10.58
CA THR A 318 15.37 -0.68 9.50
C THR A 318 14.67 -1.27 8.28
N ALA A 319 14.24 -0.42 7.34
CA ALA A 319 13.72 -0.86 6.05
C ALA A 319 14.88 -1.03 5.06
N SER A 320 15.16 -2.28 4.70
CA SER A 320 16.05 -2.65 3.60
C SER A 320 15.38 -2.29 2.28
N HIS A 321 16.01 -1.42 1.49
CA HIS A 321 15.62 -1.12 0.12
C HIS A 321 15.94 -2.33 -0.78
N GLY A 322 15.03 -2.64 -1.71
CA GLY A 322 15.26 -3.66 -2.73
C GLY A 322 14.39 -3.38 -3.95
N TYR A 323 15.02 -2.94 -5.04
CA TYR A 323 14.53 -3.07 -6.41
C TYR A 323 15.71 -3.50 -7.28
N VAL A 324 15.48 -4.44 -8.21
CA VAL A 324 15.75 -4.29 -9.65
C VAL A 324 15.13 -5.46 -10.41
N ASP A 325 14.44 -5.10 -11.50
CA ASP A 325 13.87 -5.96 -12.53
C ASP A 325 14.92 -6.87 -13.20
N VAL A 326 14.68 -8.18 -13.18
CA VAL A 326 15.33 -9.12 -14.10
C VAL A 326 14.43 -9.24 -15.32
N THR A 327 14.90 -8.84 -16.51
CA THR A 327 14.05 -8.91 -17.70
C THR A 327 13.72 -10.37 -18.03
N LYS A 328 12.53 -10.63 -18.60
CA LYS A 328 12.12 -11.98 -19.06
C LYS A 328 13.15 -12.63 -19.98
N LYS A 329 13.98 -11.84 -20.67
CA LYS A 329 15.02 -12.31 -21.59
C LYS A 329 16.22 -12.90 -20.86
N ASP A 330 16.60 -12.31 -19.72
CA ASP A 330 17.71 -12.79 -18.89
C ASP A 330 17.34 -14.10 -18.18
N VAL A 331 16.11 -14.19 -17.66
CA VAL A 331 15.52 -15.42 -17.12
C VAL A 331 15.53 -16.54 -18.18
N GLN A 332 15.17 -16.23 -19.42
CA GLN A 332 15.15 -17.22 -20.50
C GLN A 332 16.55 -17.71 -20.89
N ASN A 333 17.56 -16.84 -20.86
CA ASN A 333 18.95 -17.20 -21.15
C ASN A 333 19.56 -18.12 -20.08
N ILE A 334 19.23 -17.87 -18.81
CA ILE A 334 19.60 -18.74 -17.67
C ILE A 334 18.90 -20.09 -17.81
N LEU A 335 17.57 -20.09 -18.05
CA LEU A 335 16.80 -21.33 -18.21
C LEU A 335 17.30 -22.18 -19.38
N ASN A 336 17.68 -21.56 -20.49
CA ASN A 336 18.23 -22.28 -21.65
C ASN A 336 19.62 -22.85 -21.36
N SER A 337 20.45 -22.14 -20.60
CA SER A 337 21.78 -22.59 -20.20
C SER A 337 21.69 -23.74 -19.18
N VAL A 338 20.80 -23.64 -18.19
CA VAL A 338 20.51 -24.71 -17.22
C VAL A 338 19.94 -25.95 -17.92
N LYS A 339 19.05 -25.79 -18.91
CA LYS A 339 18.53 -26.91 -19.71
C LYS A 339 19.60 -27.65 -20.49
N LYS A 340 20.62 -26.94 -20.99
CA LYS A 340 21.73 -27.49 -21.78
C LYS A 340 22.76 -28.25 -20.94
N VAL A 341 22.90 -27.89 -19.66
CA VAL A 341 23.79 -28.55 -18.69
C VAL A 341 23.10 -29.73 -17.99
N ALA A 342 21.76 -29.73 -17.94
CA ALA A 342 20.95 -30.77 -17.28
C ALA A 342 20.45 -31.90 -18.21
N SER A 343 20.61 -31.77 -19.53
CA SER A 343 20.40 -32.83 -20.54
C SER A 343 21.67 -33.61 -20.78
#